data_AF-A0A816N8C7-F1
#
_entry.id   AF-A0A816N8C7-F1
#
_cell.length_a   1.000
_cell.length_b   1.000
_cell.length_c   1.000
_cell.angle_alpha   90.00
_cell.angle_beta   90.00
_cell.angle_gamma   90.00
#
_symmetry.space_group_name_H-M   'P 1'
#
loop_
_entity.id
_entity.type
_entity.pdbx_description
1 polymer ?
#
loop_
_entity_poly.entity_id
_entity_poly.type
_entity_poly.pdbx_seq_one_letter_code
_entity_poly.pdbx_strand_id
1 'polypeptide(L)'
;DLLNAKKLIVNYISYDVIEFLSPATVLICSKCSGIGHFRKQCTEQHETCKTCAQAFSDLKNHHCTADPVCKHCSGNHLSNSAKCPVIKSFRAELTRMILNTDHQLHQSSSSSAKNNNHNYAYNLLNFPPLPAPQALNNSVMMKLDELMTKITDVKDHLAILSSKHDKFEQFMIDKTQQDELVKQQMDLLQKNDHELKKDLV
;
A
#
# COMPACT_ATOMS: atom_id res chain seq x y z
N ASP A 1 16.87 3.24 -5.31
CA ASP A 1 18.14 2.55 -4.97
C ASP A 1 18.32 2.12 -3.52
N LEU A 2 17.83 2.85 -2.52
CA LEU A 2 17.95 2.44 -1.10
C LEU A 2 17.35 1.06 -0.75
N LEU A 3 16.22 0.69 -1.35
CA LEU A 3 15.58 -0.61 -1.13
C LEU A 3 16.34 -1.78 -1.76
N ASN A 4 17.09 -1.54 -2.85
CA ASN A 4 17.88 -2.57 -3.53
C ASN A 4 19.17 -2.91 -2.76
N ALA A 5 19.74 -1.93 -2.05
CA ALA A 5 20.97 -2.13 -1.28
C ALA A 5 20.78 -3.00 -0.03
N LYS A 6 19.53 -3.18 0.45
CA LYS A 6 19.15 -3.90 1.69
C LYS A 6 19.92 -3.47 2.95
N LYS A 7 20.67 -2.37 2.86
CA LYS A 7 21.54 -1.85 3.90
C LYS A 7 21.50 -0.33 3.88
N LEU A 8 21.39 0.25 5.06
CA LEU A 8 21.41 1.69 5.31
C LEU A 8 22.67 2.00 6.11
N ILE A 9 23.46 2.99 5.69
CA ILE A 9 24.62 3.45 6.45
C ILE A 9 24.29 4.82 7.02
N VAL A 10 24.30 4.94 8.35
CA VAL A 10 24.11 6.21 9.07
C VAL A 10 25.23 6.32 10.10
N ASN A 11 26.00 7.41 10.06
CA ASN A 11 27.11 7.67 10.98
C ASN A 11 28.09 6.48 11.09
N TYR A 12 28.48 5.90 9.95
CA TYR A 12 29.39 4.73 9.88
C TYR A 12 28.84 3.43 10.51
N ILE A 13 27.57 3.39 10.90
CA ILE A 13 26.88 2.19 11.37
C ILE A 13 26.02 1.64 10.24
N SER A 14 26.17 0.35 9.95
CA SER A 14 25.36 -0.35 8.95
C SER A 14 24.14 -0.96 9.62
N TYR A 15 22.97 -0.68 9.06
CA TYR A 15 21.68 -1.25 9.45
C TYR A 15 21.16 -2.10 8.30
N ASP A 16 20.65 -3.30 8.61
CA ASP A 16 19.95 -4.10 7.61
C ASP A 16 18.53 -3.53 7.40
N VAL A 17 18.21 -3.21 6.15
CA VAL A 17 16.87 -2.77 5.76
C VAL A 17 16.07 -4.02 5.44
N ILE A 18 15.23 -4.42 6.39
CA ILE A 18 14.27 -5.49 6.20
C ILE A 18 13.00 -4.87 5.62
N GLU A 19 12.52 -5.45 4.53
CA GLU A 19 11.24 -5.06 3.94
C GLU A 19 10.13 -5.28 4.97
N PHE A 20 9.50 -4.19 5.42
CA PHE A 20 8.37 -4.27 6.33
C PHE A 20 7.09 -4.47 5.53
N LEU A 21 6.68 -5.73 5.40
CA LEU A 21 5.37 -6.06 4.86
C LEU A 21 4.40 -6.23 6.01
N SER A 22 3.31 -5.47 5.95
CA SER A 22 2.20 -5.69 6.87
C SER A 22 1.72 -7.14 6.70
N PRO A 23 1.64 -7.92 7.80
CA PRO A 23 1.20 -9.31 7.70
C PRO A 23 -0.17 -9.39 7.05
N ALA A 24 -0.32 -10.25 6.04
CA ALA A 24 -1.60 -10.40 5.34
C ALA A 24 -2.73 -10.71 6.35
N THR A 25 -3.82 -9.95 6.27
CA THR A 25 -5.00 -10.19 7.11
C THR A 25 -5.73 -11.43 6.63
N VAL A 26 -5.87 -12.43 7.51
CA VAL A 26 -6.62 -13.65 7.18
C VAL A 26 -8.10 -13.34 7.13
N LEU A 27 -8.72 -13.63 5.99
CA LEU A 27 -10.15 -13.62 5.84
C LEU A 27 -10.76 -14.78 6.64
N ILE A 28 -11.54 -14.44 7.67
CA ILE A 28 -12.31 -15.40 8.46
C ILE A 28 -13.79 -15.14 8.22
N CYS A 29 -14.51 -16.17 7.79
CA CYS A 29 -15.93 -16.10 7.50
C CYS A 29 -16.73 -15.79 8.77
N SER A 30 -17.54 -14.73 8.74
CA SER A 30 -18.37 -14.32 9.88
C SER A 30 -19.55 -15.25 10.15
N LYS A 31 -19.85 -16.21 9.26
CA LYS A 31 -20.90 -17.22 9.44
C LYS A 31 -20.35 -18.46 10.15
N CYS A 32 -19.38 -19.12 9.54
CA CYS A 32 -18.88 -20.40 10.03
C CYS A 32 -17.53 -20.31 10.76
N SER A 33 -16.93 -19.13 10.90
CA SER A 33 -15.56 -18.96 11.42
C SER A 33 -14.48 -19.75 10.67
N GLY A 34 -14.75 -20.16 9.42
CA GLY A 34 -13.78 -20.81 8.53
C GLY A 34 -12.83 -19.80 7.87
N ILE A 35 -11.64 -20.25 7.46
CA ILE A 35 -10.64 -19.42 6.76
C ILE A 35 -10.91 -19.36 5.24
N GLY A 36 -10.53 -18.25 4.60
CA GLY A 36 -10.34 -18.18 3.16
C GLY A 36 -11.58 -17.92 2.29
N HIS A 37 -12.74 -17.59 2.87
CA HIS A 37 -13.94 -17.29 2.09
C HIS A 37 -14.81 -16.19 2.72
N PHE A 38 -15.56 -15.48 1.87
CA PHE A 38 -16.54 -14.51 2.32
C PHE A 38 -17.84 -15.19 2.74
N ARG A 39 -18.60 -14.54 3.62
CA ARG A 39 -19.92 -15.02 4.07
C ARG A 39 -20.88 -15.35 2.92
N LYS A 40 -20.82 -14.60 1.81
CA LYS A 40 -21.64 -14.84 0.61
C LYS A 40 -21.33 -16.15 -0.12
N GLN A 41 -20.12 -16.67 0.05
CA GLN A 41 -19.63 -17.91 -0.56
C GLN A 41 -19.64 -19.08 0.44
N CYS A 42 -20.18 -18.88 1.64
CA CYS A 42 -20.22 -19.88 2.67
C CYS A 42 -21.35 -20.88 2.39
N THR A 43 -21.00 -22.16 2.24
CA THR A 43 -21.94 -23.27 2.00
C THR A 43 -22.52 -23.85 3.29
N GLU A 44 -21.95 -23.49 4.44
CA GLU A 44 -22.42 -23.94 5.75
C GLU A 44 -23.84 -23.45 6.00
N GLN A 45 -24.73 -24.34 6.42
CA GLN A 45 -26.13 -24.00 6.70
C GLN A 45 -26.22 -23.23 8.03
N HIS A 46 -25.50 -23.70 9.04
CA HIS A 46 -25.52 -23.21 10.41
C HIS A 46 -24.45 -22.14 10.67
N GLU A 47 -24.70 -21.27 11.64
CA GLU A 47 -23.71 -20.32 12.12
C GLU A 47 -22.84 -20.96 13.21
N THR A 48 -21.56 -20.59 13.28
CA THR A 48 -20.66 -21.10 14.31
C THR A 48 -20.48 -20.07 15.41
N CYS A 49 -20.64 -20.48 16.66
CA CYS A 49 -20.34 -19.65 17.81
C CYS A 49 -18.85 -19.30 17.84
N LYS A 50 -18.55 -18.00 18.01
CA LYS A 50 -17.17 -17.50 18.02
C LYS A 50 -16.37 -17.97 19.24
N THR A 51 -17.06 -18.30 20.32
CA THR A 51 -16.47 -18.71 21.59
C THR A 51 -16.28 -20.23 21.64
N CYS A 52 -17.34 -21.03 21.55
CA CYS A 52 -17.22 -22.49 21.69
C CYS A 52 -16.94 -23.25 20.38
N ALA A 53 -16.87 -22.56 19.24
CA ALA A 53 -16.66 -23.15 17.91
C ALA A 53 -17.71 -24.18 17.45
N GLN A 54 -18.85 -24.30 18.15
CA GLN A 54 -19.97 -25.18 17.79
C GLN A 54 -20.93 -24.52 16.80
N ALA A 55 -21.58 -25.33 15.97
CA ALA A 55 -22.56 -24.89 14.98
C ALA A 55 -23.98 -24.84 15.57
N PHE A 56 -24.70 -23.76 15.30
CA PHE A 56 -26.08 -23.51 15.76
C PHE A 56 -26.94 -23.02 14.60
N SER A 57 -28.19 -23.47 14.57
CA SER A 57 -29.19 -22.99 13.61
C SER A 57 -29.61 -21.54 13.89
N ASP A 58 -29.67 -21.16 15.16
CA ASP A 58 -29.97 -19.79 15.58
C ASP A 58 -28.98 -19.34 16.65
N LEU A 59 -28.00 -18.55 16.22
CA LEU A 59 -26.97 -18.01 17.10
C LEU A 59 -27.50 -16.88 17.99
N LYS A 60 -28.64 -16.24 17.65
CA LYS A 60 -29.20 -15.14 18.45
C LYS A 60 -29.71 -15.60 19.80
N ASN A 61 -30.21 -16.83 19.86
CA ASN A 61 -30.71 -17.46 21.08
C ASN A 61 -29.64 -18.29 21.81
N HIS A 62 -28.40 -18.28 21.32
CA HIS A 62 -27.30 -19.01 21.94
C HIS A 62 -26.58 -18.16 22.99
N HIS A 63 -26.76 -18.53 24.26
CA HIS A 63 -25.97 -17.99 25.37
C HIS A 63 -24.77 -18.89 25.65
N CYS A 64 -23.59 -18.51 25.12
CA CYS A 64 -22.37 -19.28 25.32
C CYS A 64 -21.76 -19.02 26.70
N THR A 65 -21.67 -20.05 27.55
CA THR A 65 -20.95 -20.03 28.83
C THR A 65 -19.66 -20.86 28.82
N ALA A 66 -19.34 -21.47 27.68
CA ALA A 66 -18.14 -22.29 27.52
C ALA A 66 -16.88 -21.43 27.32
N ASP A 67 -15.73 -22.02 27.64
CA ASP A 67 -14.41 -21.45 27.40
C ASP A 67 -14.15 -21.23 25.89
N PRO A 68 -13.31 -20.24 25.53
CA PRO A 68 -13.02 -19.94 24.14
C PRO A 68 -12.21 -21.07 23.49
N VAL A 69 -12.82 -21.77 22.54
CA VAL A 69 -12.20 -22.83 21.74
C VAL A 69 -11.98 -22.36 20.31
N CYS A 70 -10.80 -22.63 19.78
CA CYS A 70 -10.47 -22.33 18.40
C CYS A 70 -11.05 -23.38 17.45
N LYS A 71 -11.76 -22.96 16.40
CA LYS A 71 -12.26 -23.88 15.36
C LYS A 71 -11.15 -24.57 14.57
N HIS A 72 -9.96 -23.97 14.49
CA HIS A 72 -8.87 -24.43 13.62
C HIS A 72 -7.89 -25.37 14.30
N CYS A 73 -7.54 -25.10 15.56
CA CYS A 73 -6.56 -25.89 16.32
C CYS A 73 -7.13 -26.49 17.62
N SER A 74 -8.41 -26.24 17.91
CA SER A 74 -9.08 -26.68 19.15
C SER A 74 -8.42 -26.19 20.45
N GLY A 75 -7.54 -25.19 20.37
CA GLY A 75 -6.87 -24.58 21.53
C GLY A 75 -7.77 -23.61 22.30
N ASN A 76 -7.36 -23.25 23.52
CA ASN A 76 -8.07 -22.33 24.41
C ASN A 76 -7.85 -20.85 24.01
N HIS A 77 -8.38 -20.47 22.84
CA HIS A 77 -8.44 -19.08 22.35
C HIS A 77 -9.48 -18.95 21.23
N LEU A 78 -9.87 -17.70 20.91
CA LEU A 78 -10.77 -17.43 19.78
C LEU A 78 -10.16 -17.84 18.43
N SER A 79 -11.03 -18.19 17.47
CA SER A 79 -10.63 -18.64 16.12
C SER A 79 -9.83 -17.60 15.33
N ASN A 80 -10.05 -16.31 15.59
CA ASN A 80 -9.32 -15.20 14.96
C ASN A 80 -8.07 -14.74 15.72
N SER A 81 -7.72 -15.41 16.83
CA SER A 81 -6.58 -15.03 17.66
C SER A 81 -5.26 -15.15 16.90
N ALA A 82 -4.38 -14.16 17.06
CA ALA A 82 -3.02 -14.20 16.55
C ALA A 82 -2.15 -15.31 17.19
N LYS A 83 -2.61 -15.88 18.31
CA LYS A 83 -1.95 -17.01 18.99
C LYS A 83 -2.23 -18.35 18.32
N CYS A 84 -3.19 -18.42 17.40
CA CYS A 84 -3.54 -19.67 16.72
C CYS A 84 -2.41 -20.11 15.76
N PRO A 85 -1.84 -21.31 15.93
CA PRO A 85 -0.77 -21.81 15.05
C PRO A 85 -1.22 -21.96 13.60
N VAL A 86 -2.48 -22.36 13.37
CA VAL A 86 -3.06 -22.54 12.03
C VAL A 86 -3.28 -21.18 11.33
N ILE A 87 -3.77 -20.17 12.05
CA ILE A 87 -3.88 -18.82 11.49
C ILE A 87 -2.49 -18.24 11.22
N LYS A 88 -1.51 -18.50 12.09
CA LYS A 88 -0.13 -18.04 11.91
C LYS A 88 0.50 -18.65 10.65
N SER A 89 0.35 -19.96 10.43
CA SER A 89 0.87 -20.62 9.23
C SER A 89 0.18 -20.12 7.96
N PHE A 90 -1.15 -19.99 7.98
CA PHE A 90 -1.90 -19.47 6.84
C PHE A 90 -1.54 -18.01 6.51
N ARG A 91 -1.31 -17.15 7.52
CA ARG A 91 -0.78 -15.80 7.33
C ARG A 91 0.58 -15.80 6.64
N ALA A 92 1.48 -16.66 7.12
CA ALA A 92 2.83 -16.76 6.56
C ALA A 92 2.79 -17.21 5.10
N GLU A 93 1.91 -18.16 4.77
CA GLU A 93 1.71 -18.64 3.39
C GLU A 93 1.15 -17.55 2.48
N LEU A 94 0.08 -16.85 2.90
CA LEU A 94 -0.47 -15.72 2.14
C LEU A 94 0.57 -14.62 1.91
N THR A 95 1.37 -14.31 2.93
CA THR A 95 2.43 -13.30 2.82
C THR A 95 3.51 -13.75 1.84
N ARG A 96 3.91 -15.05 1.84
CA ARG A 96 4.83 -15.60 0.83
C ARG A 96 4.25 -15.55 -0.58
N MET A 97 2.95 -15.83 -0.75
CA MET A 97 2.31 -15.76 -2.06
C MET A 97 2.35 -14.35 -2.62
N ILE A 98 1.93 -13.35 -1.84
CA ILE A 98 1.96 -11.93 -2.26
C ILE A 98 3.38 -11.52 -2.66
N LEU A 99 4.37 -11.83 -1.82
CA LEU A 99 5.78 -11.56 -2.07
C LEU A 99 6.32 -12.19 -3.36
N ASN A 100 5.89 -13.41 -3.67
CA ASN A 100 6.34 -14.13 -4.85
C ASN A 100 5.62 -13.66 -6.13
N THR A 101 4.39 -13.15 -6.02
CA THR A 101 3.62 -12.66 -7.17
C THR A 101 4.19 -11.35 -7.73
N ASP A 102 4.70 -10.46 -6.88
CA ASP A 102 5.33 -9.21 -7.32
C ASP A 102 6.58 -9.43 -8.20
N HIS A 103 7.25 -10.57 -8.04
CA HIS A 103 8.38 -10.94 -8.92
C HIS A 103 7.96 -11.43 -10.32
N GLN A 104 6.69 -11.82 -10.53
CA GLN A 104 6.23 -12.32 -11.84
C GLN A 104 5.51 -11.27 -12.69
N LEU A 105 4.96 -10.21 -12.09
CA LEU A 105 4.24 -9.17 -12.83
C LEU A 105 5.13 -8.28 -13.70
N HIS A 106 6.46 -8.34 -13.53
CA HIS A 106 7.42 -7.59 -14.36
C HIS A 106 8.04 -8.37 -15.53
N GLN A 107 7.67 -9.64 -15.77
CA GLN A 107 8.23 -10.41 -16.90
C GLN A 107 7.21 -11.04 -17.87
N SER A 108 5.91 -10.92 -17.63
CA SER A 108 4.90 -11.53 -18.53
C SER A 108 4.29 -10.51 -19.49
N SER A 109 5.11 -9.97 -20.37
CA SER A 109 4.69 -9.42 -21.67
C SER A 109 5.36 -10.17 -22.81
N SER A 110 5.28 -11.51 -22.80
CA SER A 110 5.36 -12.35 -24.00
C SER A 110 5.30 -13.84 -23.65
N SER A 111 4.67 -14.61 -24.54
CA SER A 111 4.69 -16.06 -24.68
C SER A 111 3.89 -16.95 -23.71
N SER A 112 2.86 -17.55 -24.31
CA SER A 112 2.19 -18.82 -24.02
C SER A 112 3.05 -19.90 -23.32
N ALA A 113 2.63 -20.36 -22.14
CA ALA A 113 2.88 -21.74 -21.69
C ALA A 113 1.98 -22.15 -20.50
N LYS A 114 1.09 -23.12 -20.78
CA LYS A 114 0.72 -24.28 -19.96
C LYS A 114 0.53 -24.08 -18.44
N ASN A 115 -0.70 -23.76 -18.04
CA ASN A 115 -1.17 -23.94 -16.66
C ASN A 115 -1.51 -25.41 -16.38
N ASN A 116 -0.76 -26.04 -15.48
CA ASN A 116 -1.12 -27.31 -14.86
C ASN A 116 -2.10 -27.08 -13.70
N ASN A 117 -3.38 -27.36 -13.99
CA ASN A 117 -4.29 -28.21 -13.22
C ASN A 117 -4.41 -28.03 -11.67
N HIS A 118 -5.33 -27.16 -11.26
CA HIS A 118 -6.24 -27.48 -10.16
C HIS A 118 -7.67 -27.52 -10.71
N ASN A 119 -8.21 -28.73 -10.75
CA ASN A 119 -9.53 -29.06 -11.31
C ASN A 119 -10.64 -28.57 -10.37
N TYR A 120 -11.07 -27.31 -10.54
CA TYR A 120 -12.39 -26.87 -10.11
C TYR A 120 -13.38 -27.26 -11.22
N ALA A 121 -14.04 -28.41 -11.06
CA ALA A 121 -15.08 -28.85 -11.98
C ALA A 121 -16.34 -27.97 -11.80
N TYR A 122 -16.40 -26.84 -12.51
CA TYR A 122 -17.63 -26.09 -12.68
C TYR A 122 -18.51 -26.78 -13.74
N ASN A 123 -19.69 -27.20 -13.33
CA ASN A 123 -20.69 -27.80 -14.22
C ASN A 123 -21.32 -26.69 -15.09
N LEU A 124 -20.89 -26.58 -16.35
CA LEU A 124 -21.24 -25.49 -17.28
C LEU A 124 -22.74 -25.42 -17.66
N LEU A 125 -23.51 -26.44 -17.34
CA LEU A 125 -24.91 -26.59 -17.77
C LEU A 125 -25.94 -25.84 -16.92
N ASN A 126 -25.54 -25.24 -15.79
CA ASN A 126 -26.47 -24.64 -14.83
C ASN A 126 -26.19 -23.17 -14.50
N PHE A 127 -25.50 -22.46 -15.39
CA PHE A 127 -25.23 -21.03 -15.21
C PHE A 127 -26.47 -20.21 -15.59
N PRO A 128 -27.05 -19.39 -14.68
CA PRO A 128 -28.09 -18.46 -15.07
C PRO A 128 -27.52 -17.51 -16.13
N PRO A 129 -28.26 -17.23 -17.22
CA PRO A 129 -27.80 -16.29 -18.23
C PRO A 129 -27.50 -14.95 -17.57
N LEU A 130 -26.36 -14.37 -17.90
CA LEU A 130 -25.99 -13.04 -17.42
C LEU A 130 -27.13 -12.07 -17.73
N PRO A 131 -27.54 -11.22 -16.77
CA PRO A 131 -28.51 -10.18 -17.06
C PRO A 131 -28.00 -9.37 -18.25
N ALA A 132 -28.86 -9.22 -19.27
CA ALA A 132 -28.56 -8.38 -20.42
C ALA A 132 -28.04 -7.02 -19.94
N PRO A 133 -27.05 -6.40 -20.61
CA PRO A 133 -26.48 -5.14 -20.18
C PRO A 133 -27.58 -4.10 -20.07
N GLN A 134 -28.03 -3.86 -18.84
CA GLN A 134 -28.85 -2.70 -18.52
C GLN A 134 -27.94 -1.51 -18.79
N ALA A 135 -28.39 -0.60 -19.66
CA ALA A 135 -27.66 0.59 -20.04
C ALA A 135 -27.00 1.21 -18.80
N LEU A 136 -25.66 1.16 -18.78
CA LEU A 136 -24.86 1.63 -17.66
C LEU A 136 -25.27 3.08 -17.40
N ASN A 137 -25.76 3.37 -16.19
CA ASN A 137 -26.23 4.70 -15.79
C ASN A 137 -25.22 5.78 -16.24
N ASN A 138 -25.63 6.62 -17.20
CA ASN A 138 -24.85 7.72 -17.79
C ASN A 138 -24.18 8.64 -16.74
N SER A 139 -24.65 8.61 -15.49
CA SER A 139 -24.09 9.35 -14.36
C SER A 139 -22.67 8.91 -13.95
N VAL A 140 -22.34 7.62 -14.02
CA VAL A 140 -21.01 7.13 -13.59
C VAL A 140 -19.93 7.49 -14.61
N MET A 141 -20.26 7.43 -15.91
CA MET A 141 -19.35 7.80 -16.99
C MET A 141 -19.04 9.31 -16.97
N MET A 142 -20.05 10.16 -16.80
CA MET A 142 -19.87 11.62 -16.68
C MET A 142 -18.99 12.00 -15.49
N LYS A 143 -19.11 11.31 -14.35
CA LYS A 143 -18.26 11.55 -13.17
C LYS A 143 -16.81 11.10 -13.39
N LEU A 144 -16.59 10.08 -14.21
CA LEU A 144 -15.24 9.62 -14.56
C LEU A 144 -14.55 10.63 -15.48
N ASP A 145 -15.26 11.14 -16.48
CA ASP A 145 -14.74 12.18 -17.39
C ASP A 145 -14.46 13.49 -16.65
N GLU A 146 -15.33 13.88 -15.71
CA GLU A 146 -15.11 15.04 -14.83
C GLU A 146 -13.86 14.84 -13.96
N LEU A 147 -13.67 13.65 -13.40
CA LEU A 147 -12.49 13.33 -12.59
C LEU A 147 -11.20 13.38 -13.42
N MET A 148 -11.21 12.81 -14.62
CA MET A 148 -10.06 12.85 -15.53
C MET A 148 -9.68 14.28 -15.94
N THR A 149 -10.68 15.13 -16.14
CA THR A 149 -10.46 16.56 -16.45
C THR A 149 -9.80 17.27 -15.27
N LYS A 150 -10.29 17.05 -14.04
CA LYS A 150 -9.70 17.65 -12.82
C LYS A 150 -8.27 17.17 -12.55
N ILE A 151 -7.99 15.88 -12.79
CA ILE A 151 -6.63 15.34 -12.64
C ILE A 151 -5.67 16.00 -13.64
N THR A 152 -6.12 16.25 -14.87
CA THR A 152 -5.32 16.94 -15.89
C THR A 152 -5.03 18.38 -15.48
N ASP A 153 -6.03 19.11 -15.00
CA ASP A 153 -5.87 20.49 -14.51
C ASP A 153 -4.89 20.59 -13.33
N VAL A 154 -4.98 19.66 -12.37
CA VAL A 154 -4.04 19.56 -11.23
C VAL A 154 -2.62 19.30 -11.72
N LYS A 155 -2.45 18.42 -12.71
CA LYS A 155 -1.13 18.13 -13.30
C LYS A 155 -0.53 19.36 -13.95
N ASP A 156 -1.32 20.12 -14.71
CA ASP A 156 -0.86 21.33 -15.39
C ASP A 156 -0.50 22.43 -14.37
N HIS A 157 -1.30 22.59 -13.32
CA HIS A 157 -0.99 23.48 -12.20
C HIS A 157 0.32 23.12 -11.50
N LEU A 158 0.56 21.83 -11.25
CA LEU A 158 1.80 21.35 -10.65
C LEU A 158 3.02 21.63 -11.56
N ALA A 159 2.88 21.46 -12.88
CA ALA A 159 3.94 21.78 -13.82
C ALA A 159 4.29 23.28 -13.81
N ILE A 160 3.28 24.15 -13.76
CA ILE A 160 3.49 25.62 -13.65
C ILE A 160 4.16 25.98 -12.32
N LEU A 161 3.73 25.38 -11.22
CA LEU A 161 4.32 25.59 -9.89
C LEU A 161 5.79 25.16 -9.86
N SER A 162 6.12 24.00 -10.42
CA SER A 162 7.50 23.53 -10.56
C SER A 162 8.35 24.53 -11.34
N SER A 163 7.87 24.99 -12.51
CA SER A 163 8.62 25.96 -13.31
C SER A 163 8.82 27.30 -12.60
N LYS A 164 7.85 27.74 -11.78
CA LYS A 164 8.01 28.96 -10.96
C LYS A 164 9.02 28.76 -9.83
N HIS A 165 9.06 27.56 -9.24
CA HIS A 165 10.02 27.23 -8.20
C HIS A 165 11.45 27.26 -8.76
N ASP A 166 11.69 26.66 -9.92
CA ASP A 166 13.01 26.64 -10.57
C ASP A 166 13.50 28.08 -10.86
N LYS A 167 12.60 28.94 -11.36
CA LYS A 167 12.92 30.36 -11.61
C LYS A 167 13.24 31.12 -10.33
N PHE A 168 12.55 30.80 -9.24
CA PHE A 168 12.80 31.43 -7.95
C PHE A 168 14.15 30.98 -7.37
N GLU A 169 14.51 29.71 -7.48
CA GLU A 169 15.83 29.22 -7.07
C GLU A 169 16.95 29.90 -7.85
N GLN A 170 16.79 30.03 -9.18
CA GLN A 170 17.75 30.75 -10.01
C GLN A 170 17.90 32.21 -9.57
N PHE A 171 16.77 32.88 -9.30
CA PHE A 171 16.78 34.26 -8.81
C PHE A 171 17.54 34.38 -7.47
N MET A 172 17.34 33.43 -6.53
CA MET A 172 18.03 33.45 -5.24
C MET A 172 19.55 33.26 -5.39
N ILE A 173 19.97 32.38 -6.32
CA ILE A 173 21.39 32.19 -6.65
C ILE A 173 21.97 33.49 -7.22
N ASP A 174 21.34 34.06 -8.23
CA ASP A 174 21.80 35.29 -8.89
C ASP A 174 21.88 36.46 -7.90
N LYS A 175 20.88 36.58 -7.01
CA LYS A 175 20.85 37.63 -5.99
C LYS A 175 21.98 37.47 -4.98
N THR A 176 22.27 36.25 -4.56
CA THR A 176 23.39 35.95 -3.64
C THR A 176 24.73 36.32 -4.27
N GLN A 177 24.94 35.96 -5.54
CA GLN A 177 26.17 36.32 -6.27
C GLN A 177 26.32 37.83 -6.42
N GLN A 178 25.23 38.55 -6.69
CA GLN A 178 25.28 40.02 -6.74
C GLN A 178 25.65 40.64 -5.39
N ASP A 179 25.08 40.14 -4.30
CA ASP A 179 25.37 40.67 -2.96
C ASP A 179 26.83 40.39 -2.56
N GLU A 180 27.42 39.26 -2.97
CA GLU A 180 28.85 38.98 -2.80
C GLU A 180 29.74 39.95 -3.59
N LEU A 181 29.39 40.27 -4.84
CA LEU A 181 30.14 41.24 -5.66
C LEU A 181 30.11 42.63 -5.03
N VAL A 182 28.95 43.08 -4.54
CA VAL A 182 28.82 44.36 -3.85
C VAL A 182 29.67 44.37 -2.58
N LYS A 183 29.67 43.28 -1.81
CA LYS A 183 30.51 43.16 -0.62
C LYS A 183 32.00 43.27 -0.96
N GLN A 184 32.47 42.58 -2.00
CA GLN A 184 33.86 42.68 -2.46
C GLN A 184 34.23 44.10 -2.88
N GLN A 185 33.34 44.80 -3.59
CA GLN A 185 33.56 46.20 -3.97
C GLN A 185 33.66 47.13 -2.75
N MET A 186 32.81 46.92 -1.74
CA MET A 186 32.86 47.68 -0.49
C MET A 186 34.17 47.43 0.28
N ASP A 187 34.62 46.18 0.35
CA ASP A 187 35.88 45.82 1.02
C ASP A 187 37.09 46.44 0.30
N LEU A 188 37.08 46.51 -1.02
CA LEU A 188 38.14 47.17 -1.82
C LEU A 188 38.17 48.68 -1.57
N LEU A 189 37.00 49.34 -1.55
CA LEU A 189 36.93 50.77 -1.27
C LEU A 189 37.42 51.11 0.15
N GLN A 190 37.08 50.28 1.14
CA GLN A 190 37.58 50.43 2.51
C GLN A 190 39.10 50.28 2.61
N LYS A 191 39.69 49.31 1.89
CA LYS A 191 41.15 49.14 1.84
C LYS A 191 41.83 50.35 1.20
N ASN A 192 41.30 50.83 0.08
CA ASN A 192 41.85 52.00 -0.61
C ASN A 192 41.77 53.28 0.26
N ASP A 193 40.66 53.50 0.97
CA ASP A 193 40.53 54.61 1.93
C ASP A 193 41.54 54.49 3.09
N HIS A 194 41.80 53.26 3.56
CA HIS A 194 42.79 53.03 4.60
C HIS A 194 44.23 53.29 4.11
N GLU A 195 44.56 52.92 2.87
CA GLU A 195 45.88 53.20 2.27
C GLU A 195 46.08 54.70 2.05
N LEU A 196 45.10 55.41 1.49
CA LEU A 196 45.12 56.87 1.33
C LEU A 196 45.35 57.61 2.65
N LYS A 197 44.76 57.13 3.75
CA LYS A 197 44.96 57.69 5.09
C LYS A 197 46.36 57.45 5.68
N LYS A 198 47.06 56.39 5.25
CA LYS A 198 48.45 56.12 5.69
C LYS A 198 49.46 57.03 5.00
N ASP A 199 49.19 57.44 3.75
CA ASP A 199 50.09 58.30 2.99
C ASP A 199 50.00 59.80 3.38
N LEU A 200 49.05 60.16 4.24
CA LEU A 200 48.80 61.53 4.73
C LEU A 200 49.38 61.81 6.13
N VAL A 201 50.07 60.84 6.75
CA VAL A 201 50.74 60.95 8.07
C VAL A 201 52.24 60.79 7.90
#